data_AF-A0A434ZK93-F1
#
_entry.id   AF-A0A434ZK93-F1
#
_cell.length_a   1.000
_cell.length_b   1.000
_cell.length_c   1.000
_cell.angle_alpha   90.00
_cell.angle_beta   90.00
_cell.angle_gamma   90.00
#
_symmetry.space_group_name_H-M   'P 1'
#
loop_
_entity.id
_entity.type
_entity.pdbx_description
1 polymer ?
#
loop_
_entity_poly.entity_id
_entity_poly.type
_entity_poly.pdbx_seq_one_letter_code
_entity_poly.pdbx_strand_id
1 'polypeptide(L)'
;MTDDPLVKLHEALETVRKCFDEGTDDWQYRAINTFRHYLQAIGFERRLIDPIEALKLSTGDAVLLARRRTDEKKGTPKPTAERVVIAYAAAAVTTLKIRHGMKLPQALEAVAKRSGLDKGTVGRFRDNLSRGGDRVPSGAKEIYDTVMAEMRDLEYSAQEILTAVSGFSKFVG
;
A
#
# COMPACT_ATOMS: atom_id res chain seq x y z
N MET A 1 -18.67 -22.29 4.88
CA MET A 1 -18.41 -21.10 5.72
C MET A 1 -18.71 -19.89 4.87
N THR A 2 -19.48 -18.96 5.43
CA THR A 2 -20.14 -17.83 4.77
C THR A 2 -19.13 -16.81 4.25
N ASP A 3 -19.03 -16.69 2.92
CA ASP A 3 -18.22 -15.69 2.22
C ASP A 3 -18.94 -14.32 2.13
N ASP A 4 -19.86 -14.03 3.06
CA ASP A 4 -20.67 -12.81 3.05
C ASP A 4 -19.81 -11.59 3.44
N PRO A 5 -19.66 -10.59 2.54
CA PRO A 5 -18.92 -9.36 2.81
C PRO A 5 -19.40 -8.61 4.07
N LEU A 6 -20.69 -8.68 4.40
CA LEU A 6 -21.24 -8.02 5.59
C LEU A 6 -20.81 -8.71 6.89
N VAL A 7 -20.72 -10.05 6.88
CA VAL A 7 -20.21 -10.82 8.02
C VAL A 7 -18.75 -10.49 8.27
N LYS A 8 -17.92 -10.46 7.21
CA LYS A 8 -16.50 -10.09 7.31
C LYS A 8 -16.30 -8.64 7.78
N LEU A 9 -17.16 -7.72 7.32
CA LEU A 9 -17.13 -6.33 7.80
C LEU A 9 -17.46 -6.26 9.29
N HIS A 10 -18.48 -6.98 9.74
CA HIS A 10 -18.88 -6.99 11.14
C HIS A 10 -17.74 -7.52 12.04
N GLU A 11 -17.14 -8.65 11.69
CA GLU A 11 -15.99 -9.23 12.41
C GLU A 11 -14.78 -8.27 12.46
N ALA A 12 -14.51 -7.57 11.36
CA ALA A 12 -13.43 -6.58 11.30
C ALA A 12 -13.72 -5.38 12.21
N LEU A 13 -14.97 -4.88 12.24
CA LEU A 13 -15.38 -3.78 13.12
C LEU A 13 -15.37 -4.19 14.60
N GLU A 14 -15.77 -5.40 14.94
CA GLU A 14 -15.66 -5.94 16.30
C GLU A 14 -14.20 -6.01 16.75
N THR A 15 -13.30 -6.43 15.86
CA THR A 15 -11.85 -6.45 16.12
C THR A 15 -11.31 -5.03 16.38
N VAL A 16 -11.71 -4.05 15.55
CA VAL A 16 -11.33 -2.64 15.73
C VAL A 16 -11.85 -2.12 17.07
N ARG A 17 -13.11 -2.44 17.42
CA ARG A 17 -13.72 -2.00 18.68
C ARG A 17 -12.97 -2.54 19.89
N LYS A 18 -12.63 -3.83 19.87
CA LYS A 18 -11.82 -4.46 20.91
C LYS A 18 -10.47 -3.78 21.06
N CYS A 19 -9.76 -3.54 19.96
CA CYS A 19 -8.49 -2.82 19.96
C CYS A 19 -8.61 -1.41 20.55
N PHE A 20 -9.70 -0.71 20.29
CA PHE A 20 -9.99 0.60 20.87
C PHE A 20 -10.20 0.53 22.38
N ASP A 21 -11.06 -0.39 22.84
CA ASP A 21 -11.37 -0.56 24.26
C ASP A 21 -10.13 -1.01 25.07
N GLU A 22 -9.24 -1.78 24.46
CA GLU A 22 -7.94 -2.21 25.04
C GLU A 22 -6.85 -1.12 24.98
N GLY A 23 -7.12 0.04 24.36
CA GLY A 23 -6.16 1.13 24.23
C GLY A 23 -4.96 0.80 23.33
N THR A 24 -5.08 -0.15 22.41
CA THR A 24 -3.98 -0.55 21.52
C THR A 24 -3.66 0.51 20.48
N ASP A 25 -2.39 0.90 20.33
CA ASP A 25 -1.98 2.03 19.49
C ASP A 25 -2.39 1.93 18.00
N ASP A 26 -2.67 0.73 17.47
CA ASP A 26 -2.96 0.53 16.03
C ASP A 26 -4.46 0.50 15.67
N TRP A 27 -5.36 0.74 16.64
CA TRP A 27 -6.82 0.67 16.39
C TRP A 27 -7.27 1.62 15.27
N GLN A 28 -6.67 2.82 15.19
CA GLN A 28 -6.97 3.83 14.18
C GLN A 28 -6.58 3.36 12.78
N TYR A 29 -5.40 2.74 12.66
CA TYR A 29 -4.93 2.15 11.42
C TYR A 29 -5.87 1.02 10.95
N ARG A 30 -6.31 0.16 11.88
CA ARG A 30 -7.25 -0.94 11.58
C ARG A 30 -8.62 -0.41 11.15
N ALA A 31 -9.11 0.66 11.79
CA ALA A 31 -10.38 1.29 11.44
C ALA A 31 -10.35 1.86 10.00
N ILE A 32 -9.29 2.61 9.66
CA ILE A 32 -9.12 3.20 8.32
C ILE A 32 -9.00 2.11 7.25
N ASN A 33 -8.24 1.04 7.52
CA ASN A 33 -8.10 -0.07 6.58
C ASN A 33 -9.42 -0.82 6.35
N THR A 34 -10.20 -1.05 7.42
CA THR A 34 -11.52 -1.68 7.35
C THR A 34 -12.50 -0.83 6.54
N PHE A 35 -12.51 0.49 6.76
CA PHE A 35 -13.35 1.42 6.01
C PHE A 35 -13.00 1.46 4.52
N ARG A 36 -11.70 1.45 4.19
CA ARG A 36 -11.22 1.37 2.80
C ARG A 36 -11.77 0.14 2.09
N HIS A 37 -11.62 -1.04 2.70
CA HIS A 37 -12.10 -2.29 2.11
C HIS A 37 -13.62 -2.30 1.92
N TYR A 38 -14.37 -1.73 2.86
CA TYR A 38 -15.82 -1.58 2.72
C TYR A 38 -16.18 -0.72 1.50
N LEU A 39 -15.56 0.45 1.36
CA LEU A 39 -15.80 1.34 0.21
C LEU A 39 -15.47 0.65 -1.13
N GLN A 40 -14.40 -0.13 -1.17
CA GLN A 40 -14.07 -0.93 -2.35
C GLN A 40 -15.14 -1.99 -2.64
N ALA A 41 -15.62 -2.70 -1.61
CA ALA A 41 -16.61 -3.77 -1.75
C ALA A 41 -17.96 -3.27 -2.27
N ILE A 42 -18.38 -2.05 -1.91
CA ILE A 42 -19.63 -1.44 -2.40
C ILE A 42 -19.47 -0.75 -3.76
N GLY A 43 -18.33 -0.91 -4.43
CA GLY A 43 -18.06 -0.33 -5.74
C GLY A 43 -17.85 1.18 -5.72
N PHE A 44 -17.43 1.75 -4.59
CA PHE A 44 -17.17 3.18 -4.48
C PHE A 44 -15.98 3.59 -5.36
N GLU A 45 -16.03 4.81 -5.91
CA GLU A 45 -15.06 5.25 -6.91
C GLU A 45 -13.66 5.40 -6.29
N ARG A 46 -12.68 4.66 -6.83
CA ARG A 46 -11.33 4.57 -6.25
C ARG A 46 -10.62 5.91 -6.09
N ARG A 47 -10.81 6.87 -7.01
CA ARG A 47 -10.20 8.21 -6.87
C ARG A 47 -10.61 8.92 -5.57
N LEU A 48 -11.76 8.53 -5.00
CA LEU A 48 -12.26 9.05 -3.71
C LEU A 48 -11.76 8.22 -2.53
N ILE A 49 -11.27 7.00 -2.77
CA ILE A 49 -10.68 6.08 -1.79
C ILE A 49 -9.16 6.34 -1.63
N ASP A 50 -8.46 6.77 -2.68
CA ASP A 50 -7.01 7.03 -2.64
C ASP A 50 -6.55 7.99 -1.51
N PRO A 51 -7.31 9.05 -1.14
CA PRO A 51 -7.01 9.87 0.04
C PRO A 51 -7.06 9.08 1.38
N ILE A 52 -7.90 8.04 1.46
CA ILE A 52 -8.01 7.16 2.63
C ILE A 52 -6.79 6.25 2.72
N GLU A 53 -6.26 5.79 1.58
CA GLU A 53 -4.98 5.05 1.53
C GLU A 53 -3.83 5.94 2.02
N ALA A 54 -3.76 7.19 1.57
CA ALA A 54 -2.79 8.17 2.08
C ALA A 54 -2.91 8.41 3.60
N LEU A 55 -4.14 8.51 4.12
CA LEU A 55 -4.39 8.65 5.56
C LEU A 55 -3.94 7.40 6.32
N LYS A 56 -4.24 6.20 5.81
CA LYS A 56 -3.81 4.91 6.37
C LYS A 56 -2.29 4.86 6.55
N LEU A 57 -1.54 5.28 5.53
CA LEU A 57 -0.07 5.29 5.56
C LEU A 57 0.45 6.27 6.60
N SER A 58 -0.11 7.48 6.67
CA SER A 58 0.28 8.48 7.65
C SER A 58 0.00 8.04 9.09
N THR A 59 -1.14 7.41 9.34
CA THR A 59 -1.48 6.86 10.67
C THR A 59 -0.58 5.68 11.03
N GLY A 60 -0.26 4.80 10.08
CA GLY A 60 0.66 3.68 10.30
C GLY A 60 2.06 4.12 10.72
N ASP A 61 2.59 5.19 10.12
CA ASP A 61 3.89 5.76 10.50
C ASP A 61 3.89 6.34 11.92
N ALA A 62 2.81 7.02 12.32
CA ALA A 62 2.68 7.55 13.68
C ALA A 62 2.68 6.43 14.75
N VAL A 63 1.96 5.34 14.47
CA VAL A 63 1.87 4.17 15.36
C VAL A 63 3.22 3.45 15.49
N LEU A 64 3.93 3.24 14.38
CA LEU A 64 5.26 2.61 14.40
C LEU A 64 6.31 3.46 15.12
N LEU A 65 6.22 4.78 14.99
CA LEU A 65 7.06 5.72 15.73
C LEU A 65 6.77 5.65 17.24
N ALA A 66 5.50 5.59 17.63
CA ALA A 66 5.09 5.46 19.03
C ALA A 66 5.62 4.15 19.65
N ARG A 67 5.39 2.99 19.01
CA ARG A 67 5.88 1.68 19.49
C ARG A 67 7.40 1.63 19.67
N ARG A 68 8.18 2.21 18.75
CA ARG A 68 9.64 2.25 18.86
C ARG A 68 10.15 3.10 20.02
N ARG A 69 9.45 4.20 20.33
CA ARG A 69 9.78 5.05 21.49
C ARG A 69 9.54 4.28 22.78
N THR A 70 8.46 3.49 22.85
CA THR A 70 8.17 2.59 23.97
C THR A 70 9.22 1.48 24.10
N ASP A 71 9.77 0.98 22.99
CA ASP A 71 10.83 -0.04 22.94
C ASP A 71 12.26 0.49 23.20
N GLU A 72 12.45 1.77 23.58
CA GLU A 72 13.76 2.43 23.77
C GLU A 72 14.73 2.36 22.57
N LYS A 73 14.24 2.04 21.37
CA LYS A 73 15.06 1.94 20.16
C LYS A 73 15.42 3.33 19.64
N LYS A 74 16.72 3.66 19.60
CA LYS A 74 17.24 4.95 19.10
C LYS A 74 17.23 5.01 17.56
N GLY A 75 16.94 6.21 17.02
CA GLY A 75 16.99 6.57 15.59
C GLY A 75 15.61 6.75 14.94
N THR A 76 15.48 7.72 14.03
CA THR A 76 14.26 7.94 13.23
C THR A 76 14.08 6.75 12.27
N PRO A 77 12.99 5.96 12.36
CA PRO A 77 12.74 4.91 11.38
C PRO A 77 12.63 5.54 9.99
N LYS A 78 13.17 4.86 8.97
CA LYS A 78 12.80 5.18 7.59
C LYS A 78 11.27 5.07 7.49
N PRO A 79 10.57 6.06 6.93
CA PRO A 79 9.11 6.05 6.85
C PRO A 79 8.63 4.73 6.24
N THR A 80 7.67 4.07 6.90
CA THR A 80 7.01 2.88 6.34
C THR A 80 6.33 3.27 5.04
N ALA A 81 5.83 4.50 4.97
CA ALA A 81 5.30 5.10 3.76
C ALA A 81 6.28 5.04 2.58
N GLU A 82 7.59 5.24 2.79
CA GLU A 82 8.59 5.15 1.71
C GLU A 82 8.62 3.73 1.11
N ARG A 83 8.67 2.70 1.97
CA ARG A 83 8.70 1.30 1.53
C ARG A 83 7.41 0.88 0.87
N VAL A 84 6.27 1.28 1.44
CA VAL A 84 4.95 0.97 0.89
C VAL A 84 4.79 1.63 -0.48
N VAL A 85 5.15 2.89 -0.60
CA VAL A 85 5.06 3.66 -1.83
C VAL A 85 5.95 3.08 -2.94
N ILE A 86 7.18 2.69 -2.62
CA ILE A 86 8.08 2.04 -3.58
C ILE A 86 7.54 0.66 -4.00
N ALA A 87 7.01 -0.12 -3.05
CA ALA A 87 6.39 -1.42 -3.35
C ALA A 87 5.15 -1.27 -4.24
N TYR A 88 4.32 -0.27 -3.98
CA TYR A 88 3.12 0.03 -4.76
C TYR A 88 3.48 0.50 -6.17
N ALA A 89 4.48 1.37 -6.31
CA ALA A 89 5.00 1.80 -7.60
C ALA A 89 5.61 0.62 -8.38
N ALA A 90 6.35 -0.28 -7.72
CA ALA A 90 6.87 -1.47 -8.35
C ALA A 90 5.76 -2.43 -8.83
N ALA A 91 4.70 -2.61 -8.04
CA ALA A 91 3.53 -3.41 -8.42
C ALA A 91 2.80 -2.79 -9.63
N ALA A 92 2.60 -1.46 -9.63
CA ALA A 92 2.03 -0.74 -10.76
C ALA A 92 2.83 -0.96 -12.06
N VAL A 93 4.16 -0.87 -12.00
CA VAL A 93 5.03 -1.14 -13.16
C VAL A 93 4.85 -2.57 -13.66
N THR A 94 4.85 -3.55 -12.76
CA THR A 94 4.67 -4.96 -13.12
C THR A 94 3.30 -5.20 -13.75
N THR A 95 2.22 -4.66 -13.19
CA THR A 95 0.86 -4.79 -13.73
C THR A 95 0.73 -4.15 -15.10
N LEU A 96 1.25 -2.93 -15.30
CA LEU A 96 1.26 -2.26 -16.61
C LEU A 96 1.98 -3.09 -17.68
N LYS A 97 3.09 -3.72 -17.31
CA LYS A 97 3.84 -4.59 -18.22
C LYS A 97 3.09 -5.88 -18.55
N ILE A 98 2.62 -6.61 -17.53
CA ILE A 98 2.07 -7.96 -17.71
C ILE A 98 0.65 -7.92 -18.29
N ARG A 99 -0.21 -7.03 -17.79
CA ARG A 99 -1.64 -6.99 -18.17
C ARG A 99 -1.92 -6.04 -19.33
N HIS A 100 -1.23 -4.90 -19.40
CA HIS A 100 -1.49 -3.88 -20.42
C HIS A 100 -0.47 -3.89 -21.56
N GLY A 101 0.42 -4.88 -21.59
CA GLY A 101 1.41 -5.06 -22.67
C GLY A 101 2.43 -3.93 -22.79
N MET A 102 2.54 -3.06 -21.79
CA MET A 102 3.45 -1.92 -21.83
C MET A 102 4.91 -2.40 -21.75
N LYS A 103 5.80 -1.83 -22.56
CA LYS A 103 7.23 -2.16 -22.46
C LYS A 103 7.77 -1.69 -21.12
N LEU A 104 8.66 -2.47 -20.50
CA LEU A 104 9.19 -2.15 -19.17
C LEU A 104 9.75 -0.72 -19.04
N PRO A 105 10.57 -0.21 -19.98
CA PRO A 105 11.06 1.17 -19.89
C PRO A 105 9.93 2.20 -19.91
N GLN A 106 8.86 1.95 -20.68
CA GLN A 106 7.70 2.83 -20.76
C GLN A 106 6.87 2.81 -19.47
N ALA A 107 6.65 1.62 -18.89
CA ALA A 107 5.94 1.47 -17.62
C ALA A 107 6.68 2.15 -16.46
N LEU A 108 8.01 1.98 -16.40
CA LEU A 108 8.86 2.66 -15.42
C LEU A 108 8.80 4.18 -15.57
N GLU A 109 8.88 4.69 -16.79
CA GLU A 109 8.78 6.12 -17.06
C GLU A 109 7.41 6.70 -16.67
N ALA A 110 6.33 6.02 -17.06
CA ALA A 110 4.97 6.45 -16.76
C ALA A 110 4.70 6.48 -15.25
N VAL A 111 5.11 5.44 -14.52
CA VAL A 111 4.95 5.37 -13.06
C VAL A 111 5.84 6.40 -12.35
N ALA A 112 7.09 6.56 -12.75
CA ALA A 112 7.99 7.56 -12.16
C ALA A 112 7.44 8.99 -12.34
N LYS A 113 6.97 9.31 -13.56
CA LYS A 113 6.37 10.63 -13.86
C LYS A 113 5.13 10.92 -13.01
N ARG A 114 4.27 9.93 -12.79
CA ARG A 114 3.02 10.09 -12.03
C ARG A 114 3.23 10.10 -10.52
N SER A 115 4.10 9.21 -10.04
CA SER A 115 4.40 9.07 -8.61
C SER A 115 5.35 10.14 -8.09
N GLY A 116 6.19 10.72 -8.96
CA GLY A 116 7.28 11.61 -8.57
C GLY A 116 8.47 10.88 -7.95
N LEU A 117 8.50 9.54 -8.02
CA LEU A 117 9.61 8.73 -7.53
C LEU A 117 10.72 8.60 -8.58
N ASP A 118 11.96 8.43 -8.10
CA ASP A 118 13.08 8.12 -8.98
C ASP A 118 12.88 6.78 -9.72
N LYS A 119 12.97 6.83 -11.05
CA LYS A 119 12.83 5.66 -11.92
C LYS A 119 13.84 4.55 -11.59
N GLY A 120 15.09 4.93 -11.27
CA GLY A 120 16.14 3.97 -10.92
C GLY A 120 15.84 3.22 -9.62
N THR A 121 15.22 3.89 -8.66
CA THR A 121 14.83 3.34 -7.37
C THR A 121 13.67 2.35 -7.51
N VAL A 122 12.60 2.73 -8.22
CA VAL A 122 11.47 1.83 -8.52
C VAL A 122 11.95 0.61 -9.33
N GLY A 123 12.79 0.83 -10.34
CA GLY A 123 13.36 -0.24 -11.17
C GLY A 123 14.19 -1.24 -10.36
N ARG A 124 15.17 -0.76 -9.59
CA ARG A 124 16.02 -1.61 -8.74
C ARG A 124 15.21 -2.40 -7.72
N PHE A 125 14.21 -1.77 -7.10
CA PHE A 125 13.35 -2.46 -6.14
C PHE A 125 12.56 -3.59 -6.78
N ARG A 126 11.92 -3.34 -7.94
CA ARG A 126 11.20 -4.35 -8.72
C ARG A 126 12.10 -5.53 -9.13
N ASP A 127 13.33 -5.23 -9.55
CA ASP A 127 14.29 -6.26 -9.95
C ASP A 127 14.77 -7.07 -8.74
N ASN A 128 14.96 -6.43 -7.56
CA ASN A 128 15.28 -7.13 -6.32
C ASN A 128 14.14 -8.06 -5.87
N LEU A 129 12.88 -7.64 -6.00
CA LEU A 129 11.72 -8.50 -5.74
C LEU A 129 11.71 -9.75 -6.63
N SER A 130 12.07 -9.59 -7.91
CA SER A 130 12.11 -10.70 -8.87
C SER A 130 13.25 -11.69 -8.59
N ARG A 131 14.35 -11.22 -7.98
CA ARG A 131 15.55 -12.02 -7.68
C ARG A 131 15.52 -12.69 -6.30
N GLY A 132 14.65 -12.22 -5.39
CA GLY A 132 14.50 -12.77 -4.04
C GLY A 132 15.70 -12.53 -3.10
N GLY A 133 15.59 -13.06 -1.87
CA GLY A 133 16.59 -12.97 -0.80
C GLY A 133 16.53 -11.69 0.05
N ASP A 134 17.58 -11.44 0.84
CA ASP A 134 17.68 -10.32 1.81
C ASP A 134 17.78 -8.92 1.16
N ARG A 135 17.67 -8.84 -0.17
CA ARG A 135 17.76 -7.60 -0.96
C ARG A 135 16.46 -6.79 -0.94
N VAL A 136 15.39 -7.36 -0.39
CA VAL A 136 14.09 -6.71 -0.22
C VAL A 136 13.90 -6.44 1.27
N PRO A 137 13.61 -5.19 1.67
CA PRO A 137 13.28 -4.89 3.06
C PRO A 137 12.15 -5.78 3.57
N SER A 138 12.28 -6.24 4.82
CA SER A 138 11.24 -7.06 5.48
C SER A 138 9.85 -6.39 5.39
N GLY A 139 8.82 -7.19 5.09
CA GLY A 139 7.43 -6.75 4.87
C GLY A 139 7.15 -6.12 3.49
N ALA A 140 8.17 -5.68 2.74
CA ALA A 140 7.94 -4.98 1.47
C ALA A 140 7.50 -5.91 0.33
N LYS A 141 7.83 -7.21 0.43
CA LYS A 141 7.32 -8.24 -0.47
C LYS A 141 5.83 -8.51 -0.24
N GLU A 142 5.40 -8.65 1.01
CA GLU A 142 3.98 -8.85 1.35
C GLU A 142 3.11 -7.69 0.89
N ILE A 143 3.60 -6.45 1.05
CA ILE A 143 2.93 -5.26 0.51
C ILE A 143 2.83 -5.33 -1.02
N TYR A 144 3.94 -5.63 -1.69
CA TYR A 144 3.96 -5.76 -3.15
C TYR A 144 2.98 -6.84 -3.64
N ASP A 145 2.98 -8.02 -3.02
CA ASP A 145 2.11 -9.14 -3.40
C ASP A 145 0.62 -8.80 -3.16
N THR A 146 0.32 -8.10 -2.05
CA THR A 146 -1.03 -7.60 -1.75
C THR A 146 -1.51 -6.60 -2.81
N VAL A 147 -0.68 -5.63 -3.17
CA VAL A 147 -1.02 -4.62 -4.20
C VAL A 147 -1.15 -5.27 -5.57
N MET A 148 -0.31 -6.25 -5.90
CA MET A 148 -0.41 -7.03 -7.13
C MET A 148 -1.72 -7.82 -7.20
N ALA A 149 -2.16 -8.45 -6.10
CA ALA A 149 -3.44 -9.15 -6.03
C ALA A 149 -4.60 -8.17 -6.21
N GLU A 150 -4.59 -7.04 -5.51
CA GLU A 150 -5.60 -5.98 -5.66
C GLU A 150 -5.66 -5.49 -7.12
N MET A 151 -4.50 -5.28 -7.77
CA MET A 151 -4.43 -4.84 -9.16
C MET A 151 -4.82 -5.91 -10.19
N ARG A 152 -4.74 -7.19 -9.83
CA ARG A 152 -5.14 -8.31 -10.68
C ARG A 152 -6.65 -8.54 -10.61
N ASP A 153 -7.22 -8.53 -9.42
CA ASP A 153 -8.58 -9.01 -9.19
C ASP A 153 -9.65 -7.97 -9.57
N LEU A 154 -9.26 -6.70 -9.78
CA LEU A 154 -10.16 -5.57 -10.03
C LEU A 154 -10.13 -5.00 -11.47
N GLU A 155 -9.58 -5.75 -12.43
CA GLU A 155 -9.54 -5.41 -13.88
C GLU A 155 -9.17 -3.95 -14.22
N TYR A 156 -8.26 -3.34 -13.47
CA TYR A 156 -7.93 -1.93 -13.68
C TYR A 156 -7.42 -1.63 -15.08
N SER A 157 -7.85 -0.49 -15.62
CA SER A 157 -7.22 0.11 -16.79
C SER A 157 -5.81 0.62 -16.47
N ALA A 158 -4.98 0.77 -17.51
CA ALA A 158 -3.64 1.34 -17.36
C ALA A 158 -3.66 2.75 -16.73
N GLN A 159 -4.71 3.54 -17.01
CA GLN A 159 -4.83 4.89 -16.48
C GLN A 159 -5.18 4.91 -14.99
N GLU A 160 -6.03 3.98 -14.52
CA GLU A 160 -6.36 3.87 -13.09
C GLU A 160 -5.16 3.43 -12.25
N ILE A 161 -4.33 2.52 -12.77
CA ILE A 161 -3.06 2.13 -12.13
C ILE A 161 -2.14 3.36 -11.96
N LEU A 162 -2.06 4.21 -12.98
CA LEU A 162 -1.25 5.43 -12.96
C LEU A 162 -1.81 6.51 -12.03
N THR A 163 -3.13 6.61 -11.91
CA THR A 163 -3.79 7.52 -10.96
C THR A 163 -3.51 7.08 -9.52
N ALA A 164 -3.61 5.78 -9.23
CA ALA A 164 -3.40 5.23 -7.88
C ALA A 164 -2.00 5.49 -7.31
N VAL A 165 -0.99 5.67 -8.17
CA VAL A 165 0.38 6.00 -7.75
C VAL A 165 0.67 7.49 -7.68
N SER A 166 -0.31 8.36 -7.97
CA SER A 166 -0.08 9.79 -8.11
C SER A 166 0.20 10.47 -6.77
N GLY A 167 1.20 11.36 -6.75
CA GLY A 167 1.53 12.15 -5.56
C GLY A 167 2.21 11.37 -4.44
N PHE A 168 2.75 10.20 -4.75
CA PHE A 168 3.49 9.34 -3.82
C PHE A 168 4.82 9.93 -3.35
N SER A 169 5.44 10.82 -4.12
CA SER A 169 6.68 11.52 -3.74
C SER A 169 6.57 12.30 -2.43
N LYS A 170 5.38 12.73 -2.01
CA LYS A 170 5.17 13.40 -0.71
C LYS A 170 5.45 12.52 0.51
N PHE A 171 5.59 11.22 0.29
CA PHE A 171 5.86 10.22 1.32
C PHE A 171 7.29 9.67 1.26
N VAL A 172 8.12 10.19 0.35
CA VAL A 172 9.51 9.80 0.17
C VAL A 172 10.37 11.04 0.36
N GLY A 173 11.24 11.01 1.37
CA GLY A 173 12.18 12.08 1.71
C GLY A 173 13.59 11.75 1.27
#